data_AF-A0A537NQN7-F1
#
_entry.id   AF-A0A537NQN7-F1
#
_cell.length_a   1.000
_cell.length_b   1.000
_cell.length_c   1.000
_cell.angle_alpha   90.00
_cell.angle_beta   90.00
_cell.angle_gamma   90.00
#
_symmetry.space_group_name_H-M   'P 1'
#
loop_
_entity.id
_entity.type
_entity.pdbx_description
1 polymer ?
#
loop_
_entity_poly.entity_id
_entity_poly.type
_entity_poly.pdbx_seq_one_letter_code
_entity_poly.pdbx_strand_id
1 'polypeptide(L)'
;MRVGTFFHIPDSPTDVERIWHDATPLPSSVLPVWARGEPPDTYRQVQTHRPPMRTEGEAAAYCSEIGELHTAGLIIDTDLAGDGRHRVYVAAPSRWSIGIYIGDSPFDLKPPKGVRNPVLTREDVSDVTAAVVADPFMLRVSDTWFMFFELFNWKANKGEIGLATSCDGMNWAYQQIVIAERFHLSYPYVFEWMNEYYLIPESHQAGSVRLYKATHFPTEWSFVGTLLEGPYFVDTSLIYHDQRWWLFTEANPERKHDTLHLYYADALSGPWRPHATRPAIARNARTSRPAGRVIVNGGRLFRYAQSCVPTYGTEVRALEVTTLCTSSYREREIDRSPVLAPTGVGWNADGMHHIDPHR
;
A
#
# COMPACT_ATOMS: atom_id res chain seq x y z
N MET A 1 6.32 -4.78 24.91
CA MET A 1 4.97 -4.74 25.51
C MET A 1 5.12 -4.28 26.93
N ARG A 2 4.56 -3.13 27.21
CA ARG A 2 4.59 -2.49 28.52
C ARG A 2 3.35 -2.90 29.31
N VAL A 3 3.53 -3.06 30.61
CA VAL A 3 2.42 -3.29 31.54
C VAL A 3 1.86 -1.93 31.94
N GLY A 4 0.63 -1.65 31.53
CA GLY A 4 -0.16 -0.53 32.01
C GLY A 4 -0.86 -0.86 33.33
N THR A 5 -1.65 0.09 33.81
CA THR A 5 -2.51 -0.03 35.00
C THR A 5 -3.66 -1.01 34.74
N PHE A 6 -4.22 -0.99 33.54
CA PHE A 6 -5.38 -1.80 33.17
C PHE A 6 -5.12 -2.75 32.00
N PHE A 7 -4.19 -2.39 31.12
CA PHE A 7 -3.93 -3.13 29.89
C PHE A 7 -2.45 -3.46 29.69
N HIS A 8 -2.18 -4.54 28.96
CA HIS A 8 -0.88 -4.77 28.36
C HIS A 8 -0.81 -4.06 27.01
N ILE A 9 0.15 -3.16 26.86
CA ILE A 9 0.21 -2.21 25.74
C ILE A 9 1.33 -2.63 24.79
N PRO A 10 1.03 -2.95 23.52
CA PRO A 10 2.05 -3.34 22.55
C PRO A 10 2.95 -2.14 22.21
N ASP A 11 4.27 -2.36 22.21
CA ASP A 11 5.25 -1.33 21.83
C ASP A 11 5.85 -1.59 20.44
N SER A 12 5.46 -2.71 19.80
CA SER A 12 5.99 -3.15 18.52
C SER A 12 4.99 -4.03 17.76
N PRO A 13 5.13 -4.18 16.42
CA PRO A 13 4.35 -5.13 15.65
C PRO A 13 4.43 -6.56 16.18
N THR A 14 5.61 -7.00 16.64
CA THR A 14 5.81 -8.33 17.25
C THR A 14 4.99 -8.53 18.52
N ASP A 15 4.73 -7.47 19.30
CA ASP A 15 3.84 -7.56 20.46
C ASP A 15 2.38 -7.76 20.03
N VAL A 16 1.94 -7.13 18.92
CA VAL A 16 0.60 -7.35 18.35
C VAL A 16 0.45 -8.77 17.82
N GLU A 17 1.47 -9.30 17.13
CA GLU A 17 1.47 -10.69 16.68
C GLU A 17 1.35 -11.67 17.86
N ARG A 18 2.06 -11.40 18.96
CA ARG A 18 1.92 -12.21 20.19
C ARG A 18 0.51 -12.13 20.76
N ILE A 19 -0.06 -10.92 20.84
CA ILE A 19 -1.45 -10.72 21.28
C ILE A 19 -2.41 -11.51 20.38
N TRP A 20 -2.22 -11.47 19.05
CA TRP A 20 -3.04 -12.23 18.11
C TRP A 20 -3.03 -13.74 18.38
N HIS A 21 -1.84 -14.30 18.64
CA HIS A 21 -1.69 -15.72 18.91
C HIS A 21 -2.31 -16.13 20.25
N ASP A 22 -2.20 -15.27 21.27
CA ASP A 22 -2.76 -15.51 22.60
C ASP A 22 -4.28 -15.21 22.68
N ALA A 23 -4.81 -14.42 21.74
CA ALA A 23 -6.22 -14.01 21.70
C ALA A 23 -7.17 -15.14 21.27
N THR A 24 -8.42 -15.03 21.72
CA THR A 24 -9.46 -16.02 21.46
C THR A 24 -10.09 -15.80 20.08
N PRO A 25 -10.16 -16.84 19.20
CA PRO A 25 -10.90 -16.77 17.94
C PRO A 25 -12.36 -16.38 18.15
N LEU A 26 -12.87 -15.52 17.27
CA LEU A 26 -14.28 -15.13 17.28
C LEU A 26 -15.10 -16.11 16.43
N PRO A 27 -16.01 -16.89 17.02
CA PRO A 27 -16.95 -17.69 16.23
C PRO A 27 -17.87 -16.77 15.42
N SER A 28 -18.19 -17.17 14.19
CA SER A 28 -18.99 -16.37 13.25
C SER A 28 -20.37 -15.96 13.80
N SER A 29 -20.90 -16.72 14.76
CA SER A 29 -22.18 -16.46 15.44
C SER A 29 -22.14 -15.34 16.49
N VAL A 30 -20.96 -14.85 16.87
CA VAL A 30 -20.77 -13.87 17.97
C VAL A 30 -19.94 -12.67 17.49
N LEU A 31 -19.88 -12.43 16.17
CA LEU A 31 -19.15 -11.28 15.61
C LEU A 31 -19.81 -9.95 16.02
N PRO A 32 -19.02 -8.98 16.51
CA PRO A 32 -19.48 -7.60 16.71
C PRO A 32 -20.10 -7.03 15.44
N VAL A 33 -21.01 -6.07 15.57
CA VAL A 33 -21.73 -5.47 14.43
C VAL A 33 -20.77 -4.93 13.37
N TRP A 34 -19.68 -4.29 13.78
CA TRP A 34 -18.66 -3.74 12.89
C TRP A 34 -17.83 -4.81 12.18
N ALA A 35 -17.83 -6.06 12.64
CA ALA A 35 -17.10 -7.18 12.04
C ALA A 35 -18.01 -8.09 11.19
N ARG A 36 -19.31 -7.78 11.05
CA ARG A 36 -20.23 -8.63 10.28
C ARG A 36 -19.93 -8.54 8.79
N GLY A 37 -19.82 -9.69 8.14
CA GLY A 37 -19.50 -9.80 6.71
C GLY A 37 -18.01 -9.96 6.41
N GLU A 38 -17.17 -9.81 7.42
CA GLU A 38 -15.74 -10.10 7.33
C GLU A 38 -15.51 -11.62 7.31
N PRO A 39 -14.41 -12.08 6.67
CA PRO A 39 -14.03 -13.49 6.71
C PRO A 39 -13.89 -14.03 8.15
N PRO A 40 -14.09 -15.35 8.36
CA PRO A 40 -13.70 -16.00 9.61
C PRO A 40 -12.22 -15.74 9.92
N ASP A 41 -11.87 -15.66 11.20
CA ASP A 41 -10.49 -15.43 11.67
C ASP A 41 -9.85 -14.11 11.20
N THR A 42 -10.62 -13.10 10.80
CA THR A 42 -10.10 -11.73 10.58
C THR A 42 -9.78 -11.03 11.91
N TYR A 43 -10.58 -11.29 12.95
CA TYR A 43 -10.46 -10.66 14.26
C TYR A 43 -10.48 -11.69 15.38
N ARG A 44 -9.73 -11.40 16.44
CA ARG A 44 -9.72 -12.18 17.69
C ARG A 44 -9.99 -11.28 18.87
N GLN A 45 -10.65 -11.84 19.89
CA GLN A 45 -10.90 -11.12 21.13
C GLN A 45 -9.71 -11.30 22.08
N VAL A 46 -9.12 -10.17 22.48
CA VAL A 46 -7.99 -10.13 23.40
C VAL A 46 -8.47 -10.25 24.84
N GLN A 47 -9.39 -9.38 25.23
CA GLN A 47 -9.89 -9.30 26.60
C GLN A 47 -11.21 -8.54 26.70
N THR A 48 -11.87 -8.68 27.85
CA THR A 48 -13.03 -7.87 28.24
C THR A 48 -12.73 -7.18 29.56
N HIS A 49 -12.90 -5.87 29.60
CA HIS A 49 -12.64 -5.06 30.79
C HIS A 49 -13.89 -4.27 31.18
N ARG A 50 -14.14 -4.08 32.48
CA ARG A 50 -15.18 -3.16 32.97
C ARG A 50 -14.50 -1.85 33.39
N PRO A 51 -14.86 -0.69 32.82
CA PRO A 51 -14.20 0.57 33.17
C PRO A 51 -14.23 0.84 34.67
N PRO A 52 -13.14 1.33 35.26
CA PRO A 52 -13.12 1.72 36.67
C PRO A 52 -14.01 2.96 36.87
N MET A 53 -15.01 2.88 37.75
CA MET A 53 -15.91 4.00 38.09
C MET A 53 -15.58 4.65 39.44
N ARG A 54 -14.35 4.53 39.94
CA ARG A 54 -14.05 4.84 41.36
C ARG A 54 -13.42 6.22 41.59
N THR A 55 -12.58 6.72 40.68
CA THR A 55 -11.96 8.04 40.78
C THR A 55 -11.75 8.69 39.41
N GLU A 56 -11.68 10.03 39.36
CA GLU A 56 -11.33 10.77 38.13
C GLU A 56 -9.94 10.39 37.59
N GLY A 57 -8.98 10.13 38.49
CA GLY A 57 -7.61 9.72 38.11
C GLY A 57 -7.56 8.36 37.43
N GLU A 58 -8.29 7.37 37.95
CA GLU A 58 -8.39 6.05 37.30
C GLU A 58 -9.12 6.12 35.96
N ALA A 59 -10.17 6.95 35.86
CA ALA A 59 -10.88 7.15 34.60
C ALA A 59 -9.97 7.77 33.53
N ALA A 60 -9.17 8.78 33.90
CA ALA A 60 -8.20 9.41 33.00
C ALA A 60 -7.12 8.43 32.54
N ALA A 61 -6.54 7.65 33.46
CA ALA A 61 -5.55 6.63 33.13
C ALA A 61 -6.11 5.54 32.21
N TYR A 62 -7.34 5.08 32.47
CA TYR A 62 -8.02 4.09 31.65
C TYR A 62 -8.27 4.59 30.22
N CYS A 63 -8.74 5.83 30.07
CA CYS A 63 -8.92 6.45 28.76
C CYS A 63 -7.59 6.64 28.01
N SER A 64 -6.52 7.00 28.74
CA SER A 64 -5.18 7.11 28.15
C SER A 64 -4.70 5.78 27.58
N GLU A 65 -4.81 4.69 28.34
CA GLU A 65 -4.39 3.36 27.87
C GLU A 65 -5.26 2.85 26.70
N ILE A 66 -6.56 3.14 26.67
CA ILE A 66 -7.40 2.87 25.49
C ILE A 66 -6.87 3.62 24.25
N GLY A 67 -6.47 4.88 24.40
CA GLY A 67 -5.87 5.66 23.31
C GLY A 67 -4.57 5.04 22.78
N GLU A 68 -3.74 4.52 23.69
CA GLU A 68 -2.51 3.81 23.33
C GLU A 68 -2.79 2.48 22.62
N LEU A 69 -3.80 1.70 23.06
CA LEU A 69 -4.22 0.49 22.36
C LEU A 69 -4.74 0.79 20.95
N HIS A 70 -5.53 1.85 20.77
CA HIS A 70 -5.97 2.30 19.46
C HIS A 70 -4.79 2.70 18.56
N THR A 71 -3.81 3.41 19.11
CA THR A 71 -2.60 3.81 18.38
C THR A 71 -1.77 2.59 17.95
N ALA A 72 -1.77 1.53 18.76
CA ALA A 72 -1.16 0.24 18.42
C ALA A 72 -2.04 -0.64 17.50
N GLY A 73 -3.13 -0.11 16.94
CA GLY A 73 -3.98 -0.82 15.98
C GLY A 73 -4.95 -1.84 16.58
N LEU A 74 -5.16 -1.84 17.91
CA LEU A 74 -6.22 -2.64 18.52
C LEU A 74 -7.57 -1.93 18.41
N ILE A 75 -8.63 -2.73 18.38
CA ILE A 75 -10.01 -2.26 18.26
C ILE A 75 -10.65 -2.34 19.64
N ILE A 76 -11.15 -1.21 20.14
CA ILE A 76 -11.83 -1.12 21.43
C ILE A 76 -13.30 -0.84 21.18
N ASP A 77 -14.14 -1.82 21.50
CA ASP A 77 -15.59 -1.74 21.46
C ASP A 77 -16.10 -1.40 22.85
N THR A 78 -16.58 -0.18 23.01
CA THR A 78 -16.98 0.35 24.31
C THR A 78 -18.45 0.16 24.63
N ASP A 79 -19.30 -0.24 23.67
CA ASP A 79 -20.76 -0.01 23.83
C ASP A 79 -21.71 -0.96 23.09
N LEU A 80 -21.25 -2.03 22.42
CA LEU A 80 -22.17 -2.84 21.59
C LEU A 80 -23.18 -3.72 22.35
N ALA A 81 -22.98 -3.98 23.65
CA ALA A 81 -23.85 -4.87 24.43
C ALA A 81 -24.69 -4.17 25.52
N GLY A 82 -24.46 -2.87 25.75
CA GLY A 82 -25.11 -2.12 26.85
C GLY A 82 -24.81 -2.67 28.26
N ASP A 83 -23.79 -3.52 28.40
CA ASP A 83 -23.44 -4.23 29.65
C ASP A 83 -22.34 -3.52 30.47
N GLY A 84 -21.93 -2.33 30.01
CA GLY A 84 -20.88 -1.51 30.61
C GLY A 84 -19.50 -2.16 30.57
N ARG A 85 -19.23 -3.02 29.58
CA ARG A 85 -17.93 -3.66 29.38
C ARG A 85 -17.31 -3.23 28.06
N HIS A 86 -16.03 -2.90 28.11
CA HIS A 86 -15.21 -2.64 26.93
C HIS A 86 -14.56 -3.95 26.48
N ARG A 87 -14.65 -4.25 25.20
CA ARG A 87 -14.05 -5.44 24.60
C ARG A 87 -12.91 -5.00 23.70
N VAL A 88 -11.77 -5.65 23.85
CA VAL A 88 -10.57 -5.36 23.06
C VAL A 88 -10.39 -6.49 22.05
N TYR A 89 -10.20 -6.11 20.79
CA TYR A 89 -9.96 -7.02 19.68
C TYR A 89 -8.66 -6.66 18.97
N VAL A 90 -8.12 -7.64 18.28
CA VAL A 90 -6.94 -7.53 17.44
C VAL A 90 -7.26 -8.11 16.07
N ALA A 91 -6.82 -7.44 15.00
CA ALA A 91 -6.92 -7.95 13.64
C ALA A 91 -5.77 -8.91 13.33
N ALA A 92 -5.97 -9.79 12.35
CA ALA A 92 -4.89 -10.64 11.87
C ALA A 92 -3.69 -9.77 11.45
N PRO A 93 -2.47 -10.05 11.94
CA PRO A 93 -1.31 -9.24 11.63
C PRO A 93 -0.98 -9.34 10.14
N SER A 94 -0.90 -8.18 9.48
CA SER A 94 -0.42 -8.09 8.10
C SER A 94 1.09 -8.26 8.05
N ARG A 95 1.59 -9.02 7.08
CA ARG A 95 3.03 -9.27 6.85
C ARG A 95 3.44 -8.92 5.42
N TRP A 96 3.00 -7.77 4.92
CA TRP A 96 3.43 -7.34 3.58
C TRP A 96 4.95 -7.26 3.52
N SER A 97 5.47 -7.89 2.47
CA SER A 97 6.88 -8.12 2.20
C SER A 97 7.09 -8.02 0.70
N ILE A 98 8.33 -7.80 0.26
CA ILE A 98 8.66 -7.63 -1.15
C ILE A 98 9.44 -8.85 -1.65
N GLY A 99 9.05 -9.38 -2.80
CA GLY A 99 9.75 -10.48 -3.47
C GLY A 99 10.13 -10.14 -4.92
N ILE A 100 11.11 -10.86 -5.45
CA ILE A 100 11.52 -10.75 -6.86
C ILE A 100 10.98 -11.93 -7.65
N TYR A 101 10.49 -11.64 -8.85
CA TYR A 101 9.99 -12.62 -9.80
C TYR A 101 10.70 -12.39 -11.15
N ILE A 102 10.90 -13.47 -11.89
CA ILE A 102 11.52 -13.44 -13.23
C ILE A 102 10.66 -14.22 -14.22
N GLY A 103 10.80 -13.89 -15.50
CA GLY A 103 10.13 -14.61 -16.57
C GLY A 103 10.47 -14.05 -17.93
N ASP A 104 10.02 -14.73 -18.98
CA ASP A 104 10.27 -14.35 -20.37
C ASP A 104 9.36 -13.20 -20.84
N SER A 105 8.37 -12.84 -20.02
CA SER A 105 7.34 -11.86 -20.30
C SER A 105 6.89 -11.18 -19.00
N PRO A 106 6.51 -9.90 -19.02
CA PRO A 106 5.98 -9.20 -17.84
C PRO A 106 4.57 -9.67 -17.42
N PHE A 107 4.07 -10.74 -18.05
CA PHE A 107 2.77 -11.38 -17.78
C PHE A 107 2.90 -12.86 -17.40
N ASP A 108 4.12 -13.41 -17.38
CA ASP A 108 4.39 -14.80 -17.01
C ASP A 108 5.64 -14.82 -16.13
N LEU A 109 5.39 -14.69 -14.82
CA LEU A 109 6.42 -14.44 -13.83
C LEU A 109 6.40 -15.55 -12.79
N LYS A 110 7.59 -15.97 -12.35
CA LYS A 110 7.77 -16.99 -11.32
C LYS A 110 8.91 -16.62 -10.38
N PRO A 111 8.91 -17.12 -9.13
CA PRO A 111 10.03 -16.96 -8.23
C PRO A 111 11.33 -17.50 -8.87
N PRO A 112 12.44 -16.74 -8.84
CA PRO A 112 13.72 -17.20 -9.33
C PRO A 112 14.23 -18.38 -8.51
N LYS A 113 14.89 -19.35 -9.17
CA LYS A 113 15.54 -20.46 -8.47
C LYS A 113 16.78 -19.95 -7.73
N GLY A 114 16.93 -20.36 -6.46
CA GLY A 114 18.12 -20.04 -5.66
C GLY A 114 18.12 -18.63 -5.06
N VAL A 115 17.06 -17.85 -5.25
CA VAL A 115 16.86 -16.54 -4.60
C VAL A 115 15.90 -16.72 -3.43
N ARG A 116 16.24 -16.15 -2.27
CA ARG A 116 15.35 -16.14 -1.11
C ARG A 116 14.25 -15.10 -1.34
N ASN A 117 13.01 -15.57 -1.34
CA ASN A 117 11.84 -14.70 -1.28
C ASN A 117 11.15 -14.85 0.10
N PRO A 118 10.69 -13.75 0.72
CA PRO A 118 10.79 -12.37 0.26
C PRO A 118 12.25 -11.86 0.31
N VAL A 119 12.61 -10.93 -0.58
CA VAL A 119 13.93 -10.29 -0.62
C VAL A 119 14.04 -9.13 0.36
N LEU A 120 12.90 -8.56 0.76
CA LEU A 120 12.83 -7.50 1.76
C LEU A 120 11.60 -7.69 2.65
N THR A 121 11.81 -7.52 3.94
CA THR A 121 10.83 -7.66 5.02
C THR A 121 10.92 -6.46 5.96
N ARG A 122 9.96 -6.35 6.88
CA ARG A 122 10.00 -5.30 7.92
C ARG A 122 11.26 -5.39 8.81
N GLU A 123 11.84 -6.58 8.96
CA GLU A 123 13.05 -6.83 9.74
C GLU A 123 14.32 -6.23 9.12
N ASP A 124 14.31 -6.00 7.80
CA ASP A 124 15.47 -5.44 7.10
C ASP A 124 15.58 -3.92 7.29
N VAL A 125 14.50 -3.25 7.70
CA VAL A 125 14.47 -1.80 7.98
C VAL A 125 15.17 -1.52 9.32
N SER A 126 16.26 -0.75 9.28
CA SER A 126 17.14 -0.56 10.43
C SER A 126 17.06 0.81 11.11
N ASP A 127 16.46 1.83 10.48
CA ASP A 127 16.37 3.20 11.02
C ASP A 127 15.12 3.42 11.88
N VAL A 128 14.05 2.66 11.64
CA VAL A 128 12.79 2.70 12.39
C VAL A 128 12.23 1.29 12.63
N THR A 129 11.26 1.18 13.55
CA THR A 129 10.47 -0.05 13.69
C THR A 129 9.41 -0.09 12.60
N ALA A 130 9.66 -0.83 11.52
CA ALA A 130 8.69 -1.03 10.46
C ALA A 130 7.65 -2.11 10.83
N ALA A 131 6.38 -1.86 10.50
CA ALA A 131 5.31 -2.85 10.63
C ALA A 131 5.15 -3.70 9.37
N VAL A 132 5.41 -3.13 8.19
CA VAL A 132 5.32 -3.79 6.88
C VAL A 132 6.21 -3.07 5.87
N VAL A 133 6.50 -3.73 4.73
CA VAL A 133 7.06 -3.11 3.52
C VAL A 133 6.23 -3.51 2.29
N ALA A 134 5.96 -2.56 1.37
CA ALA A 134 5.07 -2.77 0.23
C ALA A 134 5.35 -1.83 -0.95
N ASP A 135 4.59 -1.98 -2.03
CA ASP A 135 4.63 -1.15 -3.25
C ASP A 135 6.02 -0.84 -3.81
N PRO A 136 6.81 -1.87 -4.20
CA PRO A 136 8.14 -1.65 -4.74
C PRO A 136 8.09 -1.05 -6.14
N PHE A 137 8.79 0.07 -6.33
CA PHE A 137 9.16 0.62 -7.63
C PHE A 137 10.67 0.66 -7.79
N MET A 138 11.15 0.13 -8.91
CA MET A 138 12.56 0.00 -9.22
C MET A 138 13.00 0.97 -10.32
N LEU A 139 14.28 1.33 -10.29
CA LEU A 139 15.02 1.93 -11.38
C LEU A 139 16.39 1.27 -11.48
N ARG A 140 16.85 1.05 -12.71
CA ARG A 140 18.24 0.67 -12.98
C ARG A 140 19.00 1.89 -13.46
N VAL A 141 20.05 2.28 -12.73
CA VAL A 141 20.95 3.36 -13.13
C VAL A 141 22.35 2.79 -13.23
N SER A 142 22.90 2.80 -14.44
CA SER A 142 24.15 2.10 -14.77
C SER A 142 24.06 0.62 -14.37
N ASP A 143 24.98 0.15 -13.51
CA ASP A 143 25.04 -1.25 -13.07
C ASP A 143 24.32 -1.51 -11.73
N THR A 144 23.62 -0.51 -11.20
CA THR A 144 22.95 -0.61 -9.89
C THR A 144 21.43 -0.50 -10.03
N TRP A 145 20.73 -1.39 -9.35
CA TRP A 145 19.30 -1.32 -9.13
C TRP A 145 18.99 -0.58 -7.83
N PHE A 146 17.96 0.27 -7.88
CA PHE A 146 17.40 1.01 -6.77
C PHE A 146 15.93 0.66 -6.66
N MET A 147 15.46 0.30 -5.47
CA MET A 147 14.06 0.01 -5.16
C MET A 147 13.58 1.00 -4.12
N PHE A 148 12.58 1.79 -4.50
CA PHE A 148 11.82 2.66 -3.61
C PHE A 148 10.54 1.94 -3.22
N PHE A 149 10.18 1.96 -1.95
CA PHE A 149 9.06 1.18 -1.44
C PHE A 149 8.41 1.88 -0.25
N GLU A 150 7.14 1.57 0.02
CA GLU A 150 6.48 1.97 1.25
C GLU A 150 7.00 1.14 2.42
N LEU A 151 7.28 1.79 3.54
CA LEU A 151 7.34 1.13 4.85
C LEU A 151 6.41 1.84 5.83
N PHE A 152 5.73 1.05 6.67
CA PHE A 152 4.89 1.62 7.72
C PHE A 152 5.69 1.80 9.01
N ASN A 153 6.01 3.05 9.36
CA ASN A 153 6.72 3.38 10.59
C ASN A 153 5.75 3.26 11.78
N TRP A 154 5.96 2.24 12.61
CA TRP A 154 5.09 1.91 13.75
C TRP A 154 4.94 3.08 14.73
N LYS A 155 6.05 3.74 15.07
CA LYS A 155 6.05 4.82 16.07
C LYS A 155 5.43 6.10 15.52
N ALA A 156 5.65 6.40 14.25
CA ALA A 156 5.07 7.56 13.59
C ALA A 156 3.63 7.31 13.09
N ASN A 157 3.18 6.06 13.09
CA ASN A 157 1.86 5.60 12.66
C ASN A 157 1.49 6.09 11.23
N LYS A 158 2.43 5.97 10.30
CA LYS A 158 2.28 6.38 8.89
C LYS A 158 3.28 5.69 7.98
N GLY A 159 2.98 5.67 6.69
CA GLY A 159 3.88 5.25 5.63
C GLY A 159 4.96 6.29 5.32
N GLU A 160 6.19 5.83 5.10
CA GLU A 160 7.36 6.59 4.66
C GLU A 160 8.03 5.84 3.50
N ILE A 161 8.86 6.53 2.70
CA ILE A 161 9.48 5.92 1.52
C ILE A 161 10.90 5.45 1.85
N GLY A 162 11.10 4.13 1.79
CA GLY A 162 12.40 3.48 1.95
C GLY A 162 13.15 3.30 0.64
N LEU A 163 14.46 3.07 0.76
CA LEU A 163 15.36 2.72 -0.35
C LEU A 163 16.09 1.41 -0.05
N ALA A 164 16.13 0.52 -1.03
CA ALA A 164 17.01 -0.64 -1.08
C ALA A 164 17.80 -0.65 -2.41
N THR A 165 18.97 -1.29 -2.42
CA THR A 165 19.81 -1.40 -3.62
C THR A 165 20.22 -2.83 -3.91
N SER A 166 20.55 -3.10 -5.18
CA SER A 166 21.04 -4.40 -5.63
C SER A 166 21.97 -4.24 -6.82
N CYS A 167 23.03 -5.05 -6.91
CA CYS A 167 23.90 -5.09 -8.09
C CYS A 167 23.43 -6.11 -9.15
N ASP A 168 22.59 -7.08 -8.76
CA ASP A 168 22.15 -8.18 -9.62
C ASP A 168 20.63 -8.24 -9.82
N GLY A 169 19.87 -7.39 -9.13
CA GLY A 169 18.41 -7.36 -9.13
C GLY A 169 17.78 -8.48 -8.30
N MET A 170 18.57 -9.32 -7.64
CA MET A 170 18.13 -10.51 -6.90
C MET A 170 18.40 -10.39 -5.41
N ASN A 171 19.58 -9.89 -5.04
CA ASN A 171 20.00 -9.70 -3.66
C ASN A 171 19.89 -8.22 -3.30
N TRP A 172 18.99 -7.91 -2.38
CA TRP A 172 18.63 -6.53 -2.03
C TRP A 172 19.14 -6.18 -0.63
N ALA A 173 19.65 -4.97 -0.48
CA ALA A 173 20.11 -4.43 0.78
C ALA A 173 19.37 -3.12 1.08
N TYR A 174 18.68 -3.08 2.21
CA TYR A 174 18.09 -1.86 2.76
C TYR A 174 19.17 -0.78 2.94
N GLN A 175 18.82 0.48 2.68
CA GLN A 175 19.71 1.63 2.83
C GLN A 175 19.21 2.59 3.91
N GLN A 176 18.10 3.31 3.64
CA GLN A 176 17.52 4.31 4.54
C GLN A 176 16.12 4.74 4.08
N ILE A 177 15.37 5.42 4.95
CA ILE A 177 14.25 6.26 4.55
C ILE A 177 14.76 7.47 3.74
N VAL A 178 14.16 7.72 2.58
CA VAL A 178 14.54 8.82 1.66
C VAL A 178 13.49 9.92 1.57
N ILE A 179 12.23 9.63 1.91
CA ILE A 179 11.17 10.65 2.03
C ILE A 179 10.30 10.33 3.24
N ALA A 180 10.25 11.27 4.18
CA ALA A 180 9.35 11.28 5.32
C ALA A 180 8.59 12.61 5.35
N GLU A 181 7.26 12.55 5.39
CA GLU A 181 6.38 13.72 5.41
C GLU A 181 5.50 13.70 6.66
N ARG A 182 4.83 14.81 6.98
CA ARG A 182 3.87 14.86 8.11
C ARG A 182 2.59 14.03 7.89
N PHE A 183 2.46 13.39 6.74
CA PHE A 183 1.34 12.59 6.28
C PHE A 183 1.85 11.26 5.71
N HIS A 184 0.95 10.30 5.56
CA HIS A 184 1.21 8.97 5.00
C HIS A 184 1.64 9.05 3.54
N LEU A 185 2.72 8.32 3.21
CA LEU A 185 3.21 8.09 1.87
C LEU A 185 3.19 6.59 1.55
N SER A 186 2.72 6.23 0.37
CA SER A 186 2.78 4.87 -0.19
C SER A 186 3.04 4.93 -1.69
N TYR A 187 3.06 3.78 -2.39
CA TYR A 187 3.11 3.71 -3.86
C TYR A 187 4.13 4.68 -4.53
N PRO A 188 5.44 4.61 -4.21
CA PRO A 188 6.45 5.59 -4.64
C PRO A 188 6.86 5.43 -6.10
N TYR A 189 6.00 5.83 -7.04
CA TYR A 189 6.22 5.69 -8.48
C TYR A 189 7.46 6.46 -8.95
N VAL A 190 8.61 5.78 -9.03
CA VAL A 190 9.89 6.37 -9.43
C VAL A 190 10.14 6.22 -10.94
N PHE A 191 10.68 7.26 -11.58
CA PHE A 191 10.98 7.28 -13.01
C PHE A 191 12.09 8.28 -13.37
N GLU A 192 12.75 8.03 -14.50
CA GLU A 192 13.69 8.96 -15.11
C GLU A 192 12.99 9.77 -16.21
N TRP A 193 13.26 11.07 -16.27
CA TRP A 193 12.83 11.94 -17.37
C TRP A 193 13.88 13.01 -17.64
N MET A 194 14.30 13.15 -18.90
CA MET A 194 15.30 14.15 -19.31
C MET A 194 16.61 14.10 -18.49
N ASN A 195 17.12 12.89 -18.19
CA ASN A 195 18.32 12.63 -17.38
C ASN A 195 18.19 13.07 -15.91
N GLU A 196 16.97 13.21 -15.41
CA GLU A 196 16.66 13.60 -14.04
C GLU A 196 15.70 12.57 -13.42
N TYR A 197 15.75 12.42 -12.11
CA TYR A 197 14.98 11.40 -11.40
C TYR A 197 13.82 12.02 -10.63
N TYR A 198 12.64 11.43 -10.80
CA TYR A 198 11.39 11.89 -10.23
C TYR A 198 10.68 10.76 -9.49
N LEU A 199 9.88 11.13 -8.49
CA LEU A 199 9.10 10.21 -7.66
C LEU A 199 7.73 10.81 -7.37
N ILE A 200 6.67 10.03 -7.58
CA ILE A 200 5.29 10.38 -7.24
C ILE A 200 4.76 9.36 -6.24
N PRO A 201 4.67 9.68 -4.94
CA PRO A 201 4.01 8.81 -3.98
C PRO A 201 2.50 8.99 -4.03
N GLU A 202 1.74 7.98 -3.56
CA GLU A 202 0.40 8.24 -3.06
C GLU A 202 0.52 9.16 -1.83
N SER A 203 -0.19 10.30 -1.89
CA SER A 203 -0.19 11.31 -0.83
C SER A 203 -1.61 11.82 -0.56
N HIS A 204 -2.60 10.92 -0.53
CA HIS A 204 -4.02 11.29 -0.43
C HIS A 204 -4.32 12.17 0.79
N GLN A 205 -3.63 11.94 1.91
CA GLN A 205 -3.76 12.74 3.14
C GLN A 205 -3.26 14.18 2.99
N ALA A 206 -2.36 14.45 2.03
CA ALA A 206 -1.95 15.80 1.65
C ALA A 206 -2.93 16.48 0.69
N GLY A 207 -4.00 15.79 0.28
CA GLY A 207 -5.00 16.32 -0.64
C GLY A 207 -4.48 16.58 -2.05
N SER A 208 -3.42 15.88 -2.47
CA SER A 208 -2.77 16.12 -3.76
C SER A 208 -1.99 14.91 -4.27
N VAL A 209 -1.73 14.90 -5.58
CA VAL A 209 -0.68 14.08 -6.20
C VAL A 209 0.58 14.92 -6.29
N ARG A 210 1.60 14.58 -5.51
CA ARG A 210 2.84 15.37 -5.36
C ARG A 210 3.95 14.82 -6.25
N LEU A 211 4.73 15.72 -6.85
CA LEU A 211 5.93 15.39 -7.61
C LEU A 211 7.17 15.76 -6.80
N TYR A 212 8.06 14.80 -6.63
CA TYR A 212 9.38 14.99 -6.05
C TYR A 212 10.46 14.82 -7.14
N LYS A 213 11.54 15.58 -7.02
CA LYS A 213 12.74 15.46 -7.86
C LYS A 213 13.94 15.18 -6.97
N ALA A 214 14.79 14.23 -7.36
CA ALA A 214 16.03 13.97 -6.64
C ALA A 214 16.97 15.19 -6.74
N THR A 215 17.43 15.69 -5.60
CA THR A 215 18.51 16.69 -5.54
C THR A 215 19.88 16.00 -5.57
N HIS A 216 19.96 14.84 -4.91
CA HIS A 216 21.10 13.92 -4.98
C HIS A 216 20.55 12.49 -5.05
N PHE A 217 20.45 11.95 -6.26
CA PHE A 217 19.95 10.60 -6.46
C PHE A 217 20.91 9.56 -5.88
N PRO A 218 20.44 8.52 -5.17
CA PRO A 218 19.02 8.16 -4.91
C PRO A 218 18.45 8.67 -3.57
N THR A 219 19.24 9.40 -2.78
CA THR A 219 19.00 9.55 -1.33
C THR A 219 18.28 10.83 -0.93
N GLU A 220 18.41 11.90 -1.70
CA GLU A 220 17.81 13.20 -1.37
C GLU A 220 16.79 13.62 -2.42
N TRP A 221 15.60 14.00 -1.94
CA TRP A 221 14.45 14.35 -2.76
C TRP A 221 13.85 15.68 -2.30
N SER A 222 13.42 16.48 -3.27
CA SER A 222 12.75 17.76 -3.03
C SER A 222 11.36 17.75 -3.66
N PHE A 223 10.38 18.28 -2.96
CA PHE A 223 9.05 18.54 -3.53
C PHE A 223 9.17 19.66 -4.58
N VAL A 224 8.74 19.38 -5.81
CA VAL A 224 8.87 20.33 -6.94
C VAL A 224 7.54 20.78 -7.53
N GLY A 225 6.42 20.15 -7.14
CA GLY A 225 5.10 20.64 -7.55
C GLY A 225 3.97 19.66 -7.30
N THR A 226 2.74 20.16 -7.43
CA THR A 226 1.50 19.36 -7.37
C THR A 226 1.02 19.07 -8.79
N LEU A 227 0.80 17.80 -9.12
CA LEU A 227 0.25 17.39 -10.41
C LEU A 227 -1.27 17.49 -10.44
N LEU A 228 -1.93 17.07 -9.35
CA LEU A 228 -3.39 17.12 -9.16
C LEU A 228 -3.72 17.55 -7.73
N GLU A 229 -4.76 18.38 -7.57
CA GLU A 229 -5.32 18.79 -6.28
C GLU A 229 -6.65 18.07 -6.02
N GLY A 230 -6.80 17.45 -4.85
CA GLY A 230 -8.00 16.70 -4.45
C GLY A 230 -7.73 15.60 -3.39
N PRO A 231 -8.71 15.29 -2.51
CA PRO A 231 -8.47 14.46 -1.31
C PRO A 231 -8.54 12.95 -1.51
N TYR A 232 -8.80 12.46 -2.72
CA TYR A 232 -9.18 11.07 -2.97
C TYR A 232 -8.30 10.37 -4.02
N PHE A 233 -7.17 10.95 -4.40
CA PHE A 233 -6.25 10.30 -5.36
C PHE A 233 -5.36 9.29 -4.64
N VAL A 234 -5.42 8.06 -5.13
CA VAL A 234 -4.68 6.91 -4.59
C VAL A 234 -4.03 6.12 -5.74
N ASP A 235 -2.88 5.51 -5.46
CA ASP A 235 -2.02 4.75 -6.38
C ASP A 235 -1.86 5.37 -7.78
N THR A 236 -1.20 6.54 -7.86
CA THR A 236 -1.04 7.24 -9.13
C THR A 236 0.06 6.62 -10.00
N SER A 237 -0.31 6.18 -11.21
CA SER A 237 0.63 5.63 -12.21
C SER A 237 0.76 6.54 -13.42
N LEU A 238 1.97 6.62 -13.98
CA LEU A 238 2.36 7.63 -14.96
C LEU A 238 3.01 7.01 -16.21
N ILE A 239 2.68 7.52 -17.40
CA ILE A 239 3.46 7.21 -18.61
C ILE A 239 3.52 8.39 -19.58
N TYR A 240 4.66 8.56 -20.25
CA TYR A 240 4.77 9.40 -21.44
C TYR A 240 4.54 8.55 -22.70
N HIS A 241 3.45 8.80 -23.41
CA HIS A 241 3.03 8.03 -24.58
C HIS A 241 2.39 8.95 -25.63
N ASP A 242 2.76 8.77 -26.89
CA ASP A 242 2.29 9.58 -28.03
C ASP A 242 2.43 11.09 -27.78
N GLN A 243 3.65 11.49 -27.39
CA GLN A 243 4.04 12.88 -27.12
C GLN A 243 3.26 13.55 -25.97
N ARG A 244 2.66 12.77 -25.08
CA ARG A 244 1.81 13.27 -24.00
C ARG A 244 2.03 12.48 -22.72
N TRP A 245 1.93 13.17 -21.59
CA TRP A 245 1.87 12.54 -20.28
C TRP A 245 0.46 12.08 -19.96
N TRP A 246 0.36 10.89 -19.38
CA TRP A 246 -0.88 10.24 -18.95
C TRP A 246 -0.75 9.80 -17.50
N LEU A 247 -1.77 10.09 -16.71
CA LEU A 247 -1.85 9.76 -15.30
C LEU A 247 -3.11 8.94 -15.05
N PHE A 248 -2.95 7.81 -14.39
CA PHE A 248 -4.00 6.87 -13.99
C PHE A 248 -4.06 6.84 -12.47
N THR A 249 -5.22 7.09 -11.86
CA THR A 249 -5.36 7.11 -10.40
C THR A 249 -6.75 6.65 -9.98
N GLU A 250 -6.82 5.89 -8.89
CA GLU A 250 -8.11 5.57 -8.26
C GLU A 250 -8.60 6.82 -7.52
N ALA A 251 -9.89 7.10 -7.63
CA ALA A 251 -10.45 8.41 -7.31
C ALA A 251 -11.88 8.35 -6.72
N ASN A 252 -12.29 7.22 -6.14
CA ASN A 252 -13.58 7.12 -5.47
C ASN A 252 -13.52 7.85 -4.11
N PRO A 253 -14.36 8.88 -3.89
CA PRO A 253 -14.38 9.63 -2.62
C PRO A 253 -14.81 8.78 -1.41
N GLU A 254 -15.53 7.68 -1.63
CA GLU A 254 -15.95 6.72 -0.61
C GLU A 254 -14.93 5.58 -0.41
N ARG A 255 -13.74 5.65 -1.04
CA ARG A 255 -12.65 4.67 -0.92
C ARG A 255 -13.06 3.23 -1.25
N LYS A 256 -13.99 3.05 -2.18
CA LYS A 256 -14.45 1.72 -2.65
C LYS A 256 -13.46 1.01 -3.58
N HIS A 257 -12.35 1.66 -3.94
CA HIS A 257 -11.32 1.14 -4.85
C HIS A 257 -11.83 0.77 -6.25
N ASP A 258 -12.95 1.36 -6.67
CA ASP A 258 -13.73 0.90 -7.81
C ASP A 258 -13.82 1.92 -8.95
N THR A 259 -13.15 3.07 -8.84
CA THR A 259 -13.26 4.19 -9.77
C THR A 259 -11.90 4.65 -10.28
N LEU A 260 -11.64 4.49 -11.58
CA LEU A 260 -10.42 4.96 -12.24
C LEU A 260 -10.66 6.29 -12.96
N HIS A 261 -9.84 7.29 -12.67
CA HIS A 261 -9.76 8.54 -13.42
C HIS A 261 -8.45 8.63 -14.20
N LEU A 262 -8.52 9.28 -15.37
CA LEU A 262 -7.36 9.60 -16.20
C LEU A 262 -7.18 11.11 -16.31
N TYR A 263 -5.93 11.53 -16.37
CA TYR A 263 -5.53 12.91 -16.63
C TYR A 263 -4.40 12.92 -17.67
N TYR A 264 -4.24 14.04 -18.36
CA TYR A 264 -3.18 14.22 -19.32
C TYR A 264 -2.57 15.63 -19.31
N ALA A 265 -1.31 15.73 -19.72
CA ALA A 265 -0.59 16.99 -19.86
C ALA A 265 0.45 16.91 -20.98
N ASP A 266 0.76 18.05 -21.60
CA ASP A 266 1.83 18.10 -22.62
C ASP A 266 3.23 18.19 -21.98
N ALA A 267 3.32 18.63 -20.72
CA ALA A 267 4.53 18.66 -19.91
C ALA A 267 4.31 17.99 -18.54
N LEU A 268 5.37 17.43 -17.95
CA LEU A 268 5.29 16.73 -16.65
C LEU A 268 4.77 17.64 -15.53
N SER A 269 5.21 18.90 -15.54
CA SER A 269 4.77 19.94 -14.60
C SER A 269 3.32 20.40 -14.81
N GLY A 270 2.61 19.83 -15.80
CA GLY A 270 1.27 20.26 -16.18
C GLY A 270 1.25 21.44 -17.17
N PRO A 271 0.09 22.10 -17.34
CA PRO A 271 -1.14 21.86 -16.60
C PRO A 271 -1.77 20.50 -16.91
N TRP A 272 -2.20 19.79 -15.86
CA TRP A 272 -2.90 18.52 -15.97
C TRP A 272 -4.39 18.73 -16.22
N ARG A 273 -4.92 18.05 -17.24
CA ARG A 273 -6.32 18.14 -17.67
C ARG A 273 -7.02 16.82 -17.41
N PRO A 274 -8.26 16.82 -16.90
CA PRO A 274 -9.04 15.60 -16.81
C PRO A 274 -9.30 15.05 -18.22
N HIS A 275 -9.22 13.73 -18.34
CA HIS A 275 -9.61 13.03 -19.55
C HIS A 275 -11.12 13.15 -19.81
N ALA A 276 -11.56 13.17 -21.08
CA ALA A 276 -12.97 13.36 -21.43
C ALA A 276 -13.88 12.23 -20.94
N THR A 277 -13.37 11.00 -20.89
CA THR A 277 -14.04 9.86 -20.25
C THR A 277 -13.74 9.89 -18.75
N ARG A 278 -14.68 10.44 -17.96
CA ARG A 278 -14.57 10.53 -16.50
C ARG A 278 -15.87 10.09 -15.81
N PRO A 279 -15.83 9.06 -14.95
CA PRO A 279 -14.69 8.16 -14.76
C PRO A 279 -14.39 7.33 -16.01
N ALA A 280 -13.15 6.89 -16.16
CA ALA A 280 -12.78 5.95 -17.21
C ALA A 280 -13.31 4.54 -16.91
N ILE A 281 -13.35 4.18 -15.62
CA ILE A 281 -13.97 2.95 -15.10
C ILE A 281 -14.72 3.32 -13.82
N ALA A 282 -15.95 2.83 -13.67
CA ALA A 282 -16.77 3.05 -12.48
C ALA A 282 -17.27 1.72 -11.92
N ARG A 283 -17.40 1.65 -10.60
CA ARG A 283 -18.03 0.51 -9.90
C ARG A 283 -17.40 -0.84 -10.23
N ASN A 284 -16.09 -0.86 -10.47
CA ASN A 284 -15.34 -2.08 -10.72
C ASN A 284 -14.06 -2.14 -9.87
N ALA A 285 -14.19 -2.66 -8.65
CA ALA A 285 -13.07 -2.87 -7.73
C ALA A 285 -12.07 -3.95 -8.18
N ARG A 286 -12.31 -4.66 -9.30
CA ARG A 286 -11.36 -5.63 -9.85
C ARG A 286 -10.28 -5.00 -10.74
N THR A 287 -10.60 -3.90 -11.41
CA THR A 287 -9.74 -3.35 -12.46
C THR A 287 -9.45 -1.85 -12.33
N SER A 288 -10.09 -1.14 -11.40
CA SER A 288 -9.94 0.32 -11.30
C SER A 288 -8.66 0.77 -10.61
N ARG A 289 -8.25 0.15 -9.50
CA ARG A 289 -7.09 0.60 -8.72
C ARG A 289 -5.78 0.23 -9.42
N PRO A 290 -4.86 1.16 -9.71
CA PRO A 290 -3.56 0.82 -10.29
C PRO A 290 -2.73 -0.10 -9.39
N ALA A 291 -1.87 -0.94 -9.98
CA ALA A 291 -1.06 -1.93 -9.25
C ALA A 291 0.42 -1.94 -9.69
N GLY A 292 0.90 -0.82 -10.21
CA GLY A 292 2.30 -0.55 -10.51
C GLY A 292 2.52 0.12 -11.86
N ARG A 293 3.69 -0.10 -12.46
CA ARG A 293 4.15 0.64 -13.64
C ARG A 293 3.35 0.34 -14.89
N VAL A 294 2.94 1.39 -15.60
CA VAL A 294 2.38 1.25 -16.96
C VAL A 294 3.53 1.03 -17.94
N ILE A 295 3.46 -0.02 -18.76
CA ILE A 295 4.55 -0.45 -19.63
C ILE A 295 4.15 -0.48 -21.11
N VAL A 296 5.15 -0.30 -21.98
CA VAL A 296 5.04 -0.62 -23.40
C VAL A 296 5.77 -1.93 -23.68
N ASN A 297 5.04 -2.93 -24.15
CA ASN A 297 5.56 -4.27 -24.40
C ASN A 297 5.16 -4.71 -25.82
N GLY A 298 6.15 -4.87 -26.70
CA GLY A 298 5.89 -5.23 -28.11
C GLY A 298 5.05 -4.19 -28.85
N GLY A 299 5.27 -2.89 -28.58
CA GLY A 299 4.54 -1.78 -29.19
C GLY A 299 3.11 -1.57 -28.67
N ARG A 300 2.68 -2.35 -27.66
CA ARG A 300 1.35 -2.26 -27.05
C ARG A 300 1.46 -1.76 -25.62
N LEU A 301 0.49 -0.95 -25.20
CA LEU A 301 0.45 -0.34 -23.88
C LEU A 301 -0.31 -1.22 -22.90
N PHE A 302 0.23 -1.43 -21.70
CA PHE A 302 -0.39 -2.21 -20.64
C PHE A 302 -0.31 -1.48 -19.31
N ARG A 303 -1.40 -1.53 -18.54
CA ARG A 303 -1.40 -1.14 -17.13
C ARG A 303 -1.74 -2.35 -16.27
N TYR A 304 -1.31 -2.29 -15.02
CA TYR A 304 -1.69 -3.26 -14.00
C TYR A 304 -2.79 -2.71 -13.11
N ALA A 305 -3.66 -3.60 -12.64
CA ALA A 305 -4.73 -3.25 -11.73
C ALA A 305 -4.78 -4.20 -10.53
N GLN A 306 -5.00 -3.63 -9.35
CA GLN A 306 -5.20 -4.36 -8.11
C GLN A 306 -6.66 -4.78 -8.05
N SER A 307 -6.88 -6.08 -7.80
CA SER A 307 -8.21 -6.58 -7.47
C SER A 307 -8.48 -6.39 -5.98
N CYS A 308 -9.47 -5.57 -5.66
CA CYS A 308 -9.98 -5.32 -4.31
C CYS A 308 -11.30 -6.08 -4.04
N VAL A 309 -11.48 -7.27 -4.66
CA VAL A 309 -12.65 -8.12 -4.48
C VAL A 309 -12.22 -9.59 -4.29
N PRO A 310 -12.70 -10.31 -3.27
CA PRO A 310 -13.68 -9.86 -2.26
C PRO A 310 -13.11 -8.90 -1.21
N THR A 311 -11.78 -8.86 -1.05
CA THR A 311 -11.07 -8.01 -0.10
C THR A 311 -9.94 -7.26 -0.80
N TYR A 312 -9.31 -6.33 -0.09
CA TYR A 312 -8.19 -5.54 -0.60
C TYR A 312 -7.01 -6.44 -1.06
N GLY A 313 -6.45 -6.15 -2.24
CA GLY A 313 -5.15 -6.70 -2.64
C GLY A 313 -5.12 -8.19 -2.94
N THR A 314 -6.19 -8.70 -3.56
CA THR A 314 -6.34 -10.14 -3.83
C THR A 314 -5.48 -10.64 -4.98
N GLU A 315 -5.33 -9.86 -6.04
CA GLU A 315 -4.62 -10.26 -7.27
C GLU A 315 -4.13 -9.02 -8.02
N VAL A 316 -3.13 -9.20 -8.88
CA VAL A 316 -2.71 -8.20 -9.87
C VAL A 316 -3.13 -8.65 -11.26
N ARG A 317 -3.88 -7.79 -11.95
CA ARG A 317 -4.42 -8.03 -13.29
C ARG A 317 -3.67 -7.20 -14.32
N ALA A 318 -3.54 -7.71 -15.54
CA ALA A 318 -2.88 -7.02 -16.65
C ALA A 318 -3.87 -6.66 -17.76
N LEU A 319 -3.88 -5.38 -18.13
CA LEU A 319 -4.90 -4.78 -18.98
C LEU A 319 -4.21 -4.08 -20.14
N GLU A 320 -4.49 -4.52 -21.36
CA GLU A 320 -4.04 -3.83 -22.56
C GLU A 320 -4.88 -2.57 -22.77
N VAL A 321 -4.23 -1.42 -22.83
CA VAL A 321 -4.86 -0.16 -23.25
C VAL A 321 -4.91 -0.15 -24.78
N THR A 322 -6.09 -0.42 -25.33
CA THR A 322 -6.34 -0.55 -26.77
C THR A 322 -6.65 0.78 -27.45
N THR A 323 -7.02 1.80 -26.68
CA THR A 323 -7.21 3.17 -27.16
C THR A 323 -6.84 4.14 -26.04
N LEU A 324 -5.96 5.10 -26.34
CA LEU A 324 -5.58 6.18 -25.44
C LEU A 324 -5.39 7.48 -26.24
N CYS A 325 -6.41 8.32 -26.27
CA CYS A 325 -6.35 9.67 -26.80
C CYS A 325 -7.20 10.59 -25.93
N THR A 326 -7.16 11.91 -26.10
CA THR A 326 -7.76 12.85 -25.14
C THR A 326 -9.29 12.77 -25.05
N SER A 327 -9.94 12.15 -26.04
CA SER A 327 -11.38 11.98 -26.13
C SER A 327 -11.86 10.54 -25.90
N SER A 328 -10.96 9.56 -25.84
CA SER A 328 -11.34 8.14 -25.77
C SER A 328 -10.30 7.30 -25.05
N TYR A 329 -10.80 6.44 -24.17
CA TYR A 329 -10.03 5.43 -23.47
C TYR A 329 -10.73 4.07 -23.58
N ARG A 330 -9.97 3.04 -23.94
CA ARG A 330 -10.44 1.64 -23.95
C ARG A 330 -9.33 0.72 -23.50
N GLU A 331 -9.73 -0.32 -22.79
CA GLU A 331 -8.83 -1.38 -22.37
C GLU A 331 -9.54 -2.73 -22.42
N ARG A 332 -8.75 -3.79 -22.39
CA ARG A 332 -9.23 -5.15 -22.18
C ARG A 332 -8.23 -5.91 -21.31
N GLU A 333 -8.75 -6.74 -20.43
CA GLU A 333 -7.93 -7.70 -19.69
C GLU A 333 -7.33 -8.73 -20.67
N ILE A 334 -6.08 -9.11 -20.46
CA ILE A 334 -5.39 -10.09 -21.32
C ILE A 334 -5.66 -11.52 -20.84
N ASP A 335 -5.55 -12.49 -21.75
CA ASP A 335 -5.77 -13.92 -21.44
C ASP A 335 -4.81 -14.49 -20.38
N ARG A 336 -3.66 -13.83 -20.15
CA ARG A 336 -2.66 -14.21 -19.14
C ARG A 336 -2.89 -13.58 -17.76
N SER A 337 -4.01 -12.87 -17.57
CA SER A 337 -4.40 -12.28 -16.29
C SER A 337 -5.18 -13.28 -15.41
N PRO A 338 -5.07 -13.24 -14.07
CA PRO A 338 -4.17 -12.39 -13.28
C PRO A 338 -2.70 -12.78 -13.47
N VAL A 339 -1.82 -11.79 -13.40
CA VAL A 339 -0.36 -12.01 -13.55
C VAL A 339 0.31 -12.35 -12.23
N LEU A 340 -0.30 -11.96 -11.10
CA LEU A 340 0.12 -12.35 -9.76
C LEU A 340 -1.12 -12.65 -8.91
N ALA A 341 -1.04 -13.70 -8.11
CA ALA A 341 -2.06 -14.12 -7.16
C ALA A 341 -1.39 -14.73 -5.92
N PRO A 342 -2.05 -14.71 -4.75
CA PRO A 342 -1.54 -15.30 -3.53
C PRO A 342 -1.37 -16.81 -3.67
N THR A 343 -0.39 -17.35 -2.97
CA THR A 343 -0.11 -18.80 -2.98
C THR A 343 -0.93 -19.56 -1.93
N GLY A 344 -1.55 -18.84 -0.98
CA GLY A 344 -2.21 -19.41 0.19
C GLY A 344 -1.25 -19.90 1.28
N VAL A 345 0.07 -19.79 1.09
CA VAL A 345 1.08 -20.26 2.06
C VAL A 345 2.30 -19.35 2.14
N GLY A 346 2.92 -19.26 3.32
CA GLY A 346 4.17 -18.53 3.51
C GLY A 346 4.02 -17.00 3.42
N TRP A 347 5.08 -16.32 2.97
CA TRP A 347 5.16 -14.85 2.99
C TRP A 347 4.20 -14.16 2.00
N ASN A 348 3.77 -14.86 0.95
CA ASN A 348 2.82 -14.39 -0.06
C ASN A 348 1.52 -15.22 -0.03
N ALA A 349 1.12 -15.62 1.17
CA ALA A 349 -0.12 -16.38 1.39
C ALA A 349 -1.38 -15.57 1.01
N ASP A 350 -1.32 -14.25 1.14
CA ASP A 350 -2.37 -13.29 0.82
C ASP A 350 -1.76 -11.98 0.28
N GLY A 351 -2.59 -10.98 -0.03
CA GLY A 351 -2.15 -9.60 -0.20
C GLY A 351 -1.26 -9.31 -1.42
N MET A 352 -1.42 -10.02 -2.54
CA MET A 352 -0.68 -9.73 -3.78
C MET A 352 -1.31 -8.57 -4.57
N HIS A 353 -0.77 -7.36 -4.38
CA HIS A 353 -1.41 -6.13 -4.89
C HIS A 353 -0.54 -5.25 -5.80
N HIS A 354 0.76 -5.55 -5.96
CA HIS A 354 1.68 -4.67 -6.67
C HIS A 354 2.62 -5.43 -7.62
N ILE A 355 3.02 -4.79 -8.73
CA ILE A 355 4.08 -5.23 -9.63
C ILE A 355 4.80 -4.05 -10.30
N ASP A 356 6.13 -4.04 -10.27
CA ASP A 356 6.94 -3.14 -11.12
C ASP A 356 7.87 -3.93 -12.05
N PRO A 357 7.43 -4.29 -13.27
CA PRO A 357 8.20 -5.12 -14.18
C PRO A 357 9.26 -4.31 -14.94
N HIS A 358 10.47 -4.85 -15.01
CA HIS A 358 11.61 -4.32 -15.78
C HIS A 358 12.12 -5.35 -16.79
N ARG A 359 12.84 -4.88 -17.81
CA ARG A 359 13.48 -5.71 -18.84
C ARG A 359 14.99 -5.58 -18.82
#